data_AF-A0A9D8KW51-F1
#
_entry.id   AF-A0A9D8KW51-F1
#
_cell.length_a   1.000
_cell.length_b   1.000
_cell.length_c   1.000
_cell.angle_alpha   90.00
_cell.angle_beta   90.00
_cell.angle_gamma   90.00
#
_symmetry.space_group_name_H-M   'P 1'
#
loop_
_entity.id
_entity.type
_entity.pdbx_description
1 polymer ?
#
loop_
_entity_poly.entity_id
_entity_poly.type
_entity_poly.pdbx_seq_one_letter_code
_entity_poly.pdbx_strand_id
1 'polypeptide(L)'
;MTRGKRIYVLDTNVLMHDPTALFKFEEHDVYLPMQVIEELDNGKKGTSEASRNARQVSRFLNELIEASGIGGIAKGVPLVLPQGLQLRGARSAGHLYFQTSHFEAGKSFGAVIPDNAILGAILALKEQTPDVPVVFVSKDINLRIKAAIAGIDSEDYENDRALDDFSLLYTGATPLPEDFWKKHSSDLRSWSDKGRTSYEIRATDDEEWFPNQYVYLPGEDEVELKVAKVEADGRITLALVDDFRHGAHSVWGITARNREQNFALNALMDPEIDFVTLLGTAGTGKTLL
;
A
#
# COMPACT_ATOMS: atom_id res chain seq x y z
N MET A 1 7.34 7.22 -28.10
CA MET A 1 8.09 6.01 -28.48
C MET A 1 7.61 4.92 -27.55
N THR A 2 6.90 3.91 -28.05
CA THR A 2 6.50 2.74 -27.25
C THR A 2 7.77 1.98 -26.86
N ARG A 3 8.34 2.31 -25.71
CA ARG A 3 9.49 1.59 -25.15
C ARG A 3 9.02 0.16 -24.87
N GLY A 4 9.72 -0.84 -25.40
CA GLY A 4 9.43 -2.24 -25.11
C GLY A 4 9.51 -2.52 -23.60
N LYS A 5 8.94 -3.64 -23.17
CA LYS A 5 8.94 -4.08 -21.77
C LYS A 5 10.37 -4.14 -21.21
N ARG A 6 10.54 -3.70 -19.96
CA ARG A 6 11.82 -3.66 -19.24
C ARG A 6 11.71 -4.41 -17.92
N ILE A 7 12.86 -4.77 -17.35
CA ILE A 7 12.95 -5.27 -15.98
C ILE A 7 13.72 -4.26 -15.13
N TYR A 8 13.08 -3.76 -14.08
CA TYR A 8 13.67 -2.86 -13.11
C TYR A 8 14.15 -3.64 -11.89
N VAL A 9 15.44 -3.55 -11.59
CA VAL A 9 16.04 -4.17 -10.40
C VAL A 9 16.12 -3.11 -9.32
N LEU A 10 15.48 -3.33 -8.18
CA LEU A 10 15.40 -2.33 -7.11
C LEU A 10 16.42 -2.62 -6.01
N ASP A 11 17.09 -1.57 -5.55
CA ASP A 11 17.90 -1.55 -4.34
C ASP A 11 17.01 -1.48 -3.07
N THR A 12 17.48 -2.06 -1.96
CA THR A 12 16.86 -1.98 -0.64
C THR A 12 16.66 -0.53 -0.20
N ASN A 13 17.62 0.36 -0.48
CA ASN A 13 17.49 1.78 -0.11
C ASN A 13 16.32 2.48 -0.78
N VAL A 14 15.95 2.05 -1.99
CA VAL A 14 14.76 2.56 -2.68
C VAL A 14 13.51 2.15 -1.91
N LEU A 15 13.41 0.87 -1.56
CA LEU A 15 12.27 0.28 -0.85
C LEU A 15 12.13 0.76 0.61
N MET A 16 13.25 0.95 1.31
CA MET A 16 13.28 1.46 2.68
C MET A 16 12.96 2.95 2.75
N HIS A 17 13.17 3.69 1.66
CA HIS A 17 12.76 5.09 1.57
C HIS A 17 11.31 5.22 1.10
N ASP A 18 10.90 4.38 0.15
CA ASP A 18 9.56 4.37 -0.41
C ASP A 18 9.05 2.93 -0.66
N PRO A 19 8.20 2.40 0.23
CA PRO A 19 7.58 1.09 0.07
C PRO A 19 6.73 0.93 -1.19
N THR A 20 6.19 2.04 -1.72
CA THR A 20 5.30 2.02 -2.89
C THR A 20 6.06 1.90 -4.20
N ALA A 21 7.40 2.01 -4.18
CA ALA A 21 8.25 1.90 -5.35
C ALA A 21 7.99 0.61 -6.16
N LEU A 22 7.65 -0.50 -5.51
CA LEU A 22 7.29 -1.77 -6.16
C LEU A 22 6.21 -1.63 -7.24
N PHE A 23 5.32 -0.65 -7.10
CA PHE A 23 4.14 -0.48 -7.94
C PHE A 23 4.24 0.68 -8.94
N LYS A 24 5.41 1.36 -9.03
CA LYS A 24 5.58 2.59 -9.82
C LYS A 24 6.20 2.38 -11.19
N PHE A 25 6.42 1.14 -11.60
CA PHE A 25 7.05 0.80 -12.86
C PHE A 25 6.04 0.48 -13.98
N GLU A 26 4.79 0.93 -13.85
CA GLU A 26 3.72 0.82 -14.87
C GLU A 26 3.58 -0.62 -15.42
N GLU A 27 3.77 -0.84 -16.72
CA GLU A 27 3.73 -2.16 -17.37
C GLU A 27 5.01 -2.99 -17.25
N HIS A 28 6.06 -2.43 -16.64
CA HIS A 28 7.38 -3.06 -16.56
C HIS A 28 7.50 -4.01 -15.38
N ASP A 29 8.34 -5.03 -15.54
CA ASP A 29 8.56 -6.02 -14.50
C ASP A 29 9.56 -5.50 -13.46
N VAL A 30 9.41 -5.95 -12.22
CA VAL A 30 10.29 -5.63 -11.10
C VAL A 30 11.03 -6.88 -10.68
N TYR A 31 12.32 -6.78 -10.38
CA TYR A 31 13.14 -7.88 -9.90
C TYR A 31 13.80 -7.52 -8.58
N LEU A 32 13.69 -8.42 -7.59
CA LEU A 32 14.32 -8.28 -6.29
C LEU A 32 15.43 -9.34 -6.09
N PRO A 33 16.70 -8.92 -5.99
CA PRO A 33 17.80 -9.80 -5.60
C PRO A 33 17.60 -10.36 -4.19
N MET A 34 18.18 -11.54 -3.92
CA MET A 34 18.08 -12.17 -2.59
C MET A 34 18.65 -11.27 -1.48
N GLN A 35 19.77 -10.59 -1.78
CA GLN A 35 20.41 -9.63 -0.88
C GLN A 35 19.45 -8.53 -0.41
N VAL A 36 18.55 -8.07 -1.29
CA VAL A 36 17.57 -7.02 -0.96
C VAL A 36 16.53 -7.52 0.04
N ILE A 37 16.12 -8.78 -0.08
CA ILE A 37 15.19 -9.42 0.87
C ILE A 37 15.84 -9.56 2.25
N GLU A 38 17.12 -9.98 2.29
CA GLU A 38 17.87 -10.10 3.55
C GLU A 38 18.07 -8.74 4.24
N GLU A 39 18.36 -7.70 3.47
CA GLU A 39 18.50 -6.33 3.99
C GLU A 39 17.16 -5.77 4.49
N LEU A 40 16.07 -6.02 3.80
CA LEU A 40 14.72 -5.66 4.26
C LEU A 40 14.39 -6.34 5.59
N ASP A 41 14.73 -7.62 5.76
CA ASP A 41 14.46 -8.34 7.01
C ASP A 41 15.27 -7.78 8.19
N ASN A 42 16.56 -7.51 7.96
CA ASN A 42 17.41 -6.84 8.95
C ASN A 42 16.93 -5.41 9.27
N GLY A 43 16.45 -4.69 8.25
CA GLY A 43 15.94 -3.32 8.35
C GLY A 43 14.67 -3.18 9.21
N LYS A 44 13.90 -4.26 9.43
CA LYS A 44 12.69 -4.24 10.27
C LYS A 44 12.96 -3.91 11.74
N LYS A 45 14.21 -4.04 12.21
CA LYS A 45 14.59 -3.79 13.60
C LYS A 45 14.69 -2.29 13.87
N GLY A 46 13.94 -1.81 14.87
CA GLY A 46 13.96 -0.41 15.31
C GLY A 46 12.68 0.37 15.02
N THR A 47 12.68 1.64 15.45
CA THR A 47 11.53 2.56 15.38
C THR A 47 11.69 3.64 14.32
N SER A 48 12.76 3.57 13.51
CA SER A 48 13.01 4.56 12.44
C SER A 48 11.95 4.47 11.34
N GLU A 49 11.80 5.55 10.57
CA GLU A 49 10.95 5.58 9.38
C GLU A 49 11.38 4.50 8.37
N ALA A 50 12.68 4.33 8.17
CA ALA A 50 13.23 3.29 7.31
C ALA A 50 12.85 1.87 7.79
N SER A 51 12.85 1.64 9.11
CA SER A 51 12.39 0.37 9.70
C SER A 51 10.89 0.16 9.55
N ARG A 52 10.09 1.24 9.66
CA ARG A 52 8.64 1.21 9.39
C ARG A 52 8.37 0.85 7.92
N ASN A 53 9.12 1.47 7.01
CA ASN A 53 9.01 1.24 5.58
C ASN A 53 9.44 -0.19 5.20
N ALA A 54 10.52 -0.71 5.77
CA ALA A 54 10.92 -2.11 5.60
C ALA A 54 9.81 -3.10 6.05
N ARG A 55 9.12 -2.81 7.17
CA ARG A 55 7.94 -3.58 7.60
C ARG A 55 6.78 -3.44 6.61
N GLN A 56 6.55 -2.26 6.05
CA GLN A 56 5.51 -2.04 5.04
C GLN A 56 5.78 -2.83 3.76
N VAL A 57 7.01 -2.79 3.24
CA VAL A 57 7.44 -3.58 2.08
C VAL A 57 7.19 -5.06 2.34
N SER A 58 7.58 -5.56 3.52
CA SER A 58 7.34 -6.97 3.88
C SER A 58 5.86 -7.34 3.92
N ARG A 59 4.97 -6.43 4.32
CA ARG A 59 3.51 -6.64 4.28
C ARG A 59 3.01 -6.72 2.84
N PHE A 60 3.41 -5.78 1.99
CA PHE A 60 3.08 -5.80 0.56
C PHE A 60 3.56 -7.07 -0.14
N LEU A 61 4.79 -7.51 0.13
CA LEU A 61 5.30 -8.77 -0.41
C LEU A 61 4.47 -9.97 0.05
N ASN A 62 4.03 -9.99 1.31
CA ASN A 62 3.19 -11.07 1.84
C ASN A 62 1.82 -11.11 1.14
N GLU A 63 1.14 -9.96 1.03
CA GLU A 63 -0.15 -9.86 0.34
C GLU A 63 -0.07 -10.31 -1.13
N LEU A 64 0.99 -9.90 -1.84
CA LEU A 64 1.24 -10.30 -3.22
C LEU A 64 1.43 -11.83 -3.37
N ILE A 65 2.18 -12.44 -2.46
CA ILE A 65 2.44 -13.89 -2.45
C ILE A 65 1.17 -14.67 -2.08
N GLU A 66 0.42 -14.21 -1.10
CA GLU A 66 -0.86 -14.81 -0.69
C GLU A 66 -1.88 -14.80 -1.84
N ALA A 67 -1.98 -13.67 -2.56
CA ALA A 67 -2.89 -13.53 -3.70
C ALA A 67 -2.52 -14.45 -4.89
N SER A 68 -1.22 -14.75 -5.07
CA SER A 68 -0.73 -15.52 -6.24
C SER A 68 -0.43 -16.99 -5.95
N GLY A 69 -0.33 -17.37 -4.67
CA GLY A 69 0.10 -18.68 -4.21
C GLY A 69 1.62 -18.90 -4.34
N ILE A 70 2.19 -19.74 -3.47
CA ILE A 70 3.64 -20.00 -3.37
C ILE A 70 4.25 -20.50 -4.70
N GLY A 71 3.47 -21.23 -5.50
CA GLY A 71 3.91 -21.71 -6.83
C GLY A 71 4.11 -20.61 -7.87
N GLY A 72 3.61 -19.39 -7.62
CA GLY A 72 3.76 -18.22 -8.50
C GLY A 72 5.13 -17.55 -8.43
N ILE A 73 5.88 -17.73 -7.34
CA ILE A 73 7.18 -17.04 -7.11
C ILE A 73 8.17 -17.33 -8.26
N ALA A 74 8.22 -18.56 -8.75
CA ALA A 74 9.12 -18.95 -9.83
C ALA A 74 8.69 -18.40 -11.22
N LYS A 75 7.40 -18.09 -11.40
CA LYS A 75 6.84 -17.60 -12.68
C LYS A 75 6.65 -16.08 -12.70
N GLY A 76 6.89 -15.41 -11.58
CA GLY A 76 6.60 -14.01 -11.38
C GLY A 76 5.22 -13.82 -10.72
N VAL A 77 5.17 -12.90 -9.78
CA VAL A 77 3.98 -12.54 -9.01
C VAL A 77 3.39 -11.26 -9.60
N PRO A 78 2.15 -11.25 -10.12
CA PRO A 78 1.54 -10.04 -10.65
C PRO A 78 1.57 -8.89 -9.63
N LEU A 79 2.02 -7.70 -10.05
CA LEU A 79 2.08 -6.50 -9.20
C LEU A 79 0.68 -5.88 -9.06
N VAL A 80 -0.17 -6.51 -8.25
CA VAL A 80 -1.50 -5.98 -7.91
C VAL A 80 -1.38 -5.02 -6.74
N LEU A 81 -2.05 -3.87 -6.80
CA LEU A 81 -2.07 -2.92 -5.69
C LEU A 81 -2.71 -3.57 -4.44
N PRO A 82 -2.03 -3.55 -3.29
CA PRO A 82 -2.57 -3.91 -1.97
C PRO A 82 -3.90 -3.26 -1.67
N GLN A 83 -4.75 -3.93 -0.90
CA GLN A 83 -6.04 -3.35 -0.49
C GLN A 83 -5.79 -2.08 0.35
N GLY A 84 -6.48 -0.99 -0.02
CA GLY A 84 -6.35 0.31 0.65
C GLY A 84 -5.19 1.19 0.18
N LEU A 85 -4.24 0.68 -0.61
CA LEU A 85 -3.19 1.51 -1.20
C LEU A 85 -3.73 2.26 -2.43
N GLN A 86 -3.83 3.58 -2.33
CA GLN A 86 -4.25 4.44 -3.43
C GLN A 86 -3.07 5.21 -4.01
N LEU A 87 -2.55 4.75 -5.16
CA LEU A 87 -1.53 5.46 -5.92
C LEU A 87 -2.16 6.23 -7.08
N ARG A 88 -1.66 7.45 -7.36
CA ARG A 88 -2.03 8.20 -8.56
C ARG A 88 -1.23 7.65 -9.75
N GLY A 89 -1.87 6.94 -10.66
CA GLY A 89 -1.21 6.42 -11.87
C GLY A 89 -1.93 5.24 -12.51
N ALA A 90 -1.41 4.77 -13.64
CA ALA A 90 -1.86 3.52 -14.24
C ALA A 90 -1.63 2.37 -13.24
N ARG A 91 -2.61 1.45 -13.13
CA ARG A 91 -2.43 0.23 -12.34
C ARG A 91 -1.17 -0.48 -12.83
N SER A 92 -0.28 -0.86 -11.92
CA SER A 92 0.90 -1.66 -12.30
C SER A 92 0.41 -2.94 -12.99
N ALA A 93 0.91 -3.19 -14.20
CA ALA A 93 0.59 -4.36 -15.01
C ALA A 93 1.78 -5.33 -15.13
N GLY A 94 2.89 -4.99 -14.47
CA GLY A 94 4.11 -5.80 -14.42
C GLY A 94 4.03 -6.99 -13.48
N HIS A 95 5.09 -7.79 -13.49
CA HIS A 95 5.28 -8.90 -12.55
C HIS A 95 6.51 -8.63 -11.67
N LEU A 96 6.42 -9.07 -10.43
CA LEU A 96 7.50 -9.14 -9.47
C LEU A 96 8.21 -10.49 -9.56
N TYR A 97 9.51 -10.46 -9.85
CA TYR A 97 10.38 -11.62 -9.89
C TYR A 97 11.38 -11.57 -8.73
N PHE A 98 11.74 -12.75 -8.23
CA PHE A 98 12.76 -12.90 -7.20
C PHE A 98 13.94 -13.67 -7.75
N GLN A 99 15.12 -13.44 -7.18
CA GLN A 99 16.26 -14.29 -7.42
C GLN A 99 16.01 -15.70 -6.85
N THR A 100 15.83 -16.68 -7.72
CA THR A 100 15.60 -18.09 -7.33
C THR A 100 16.85 -18.97 -7.48
N SER A 101 17.82 -18.55 -8.29
CA SER A 101 19.09 -19.27 -8.50
C SER A 101 20.25 -18.63 -7.73
N HIS A 102 21.02 -19.45 -7.01
CA HIS A 102 22.28 -19.02 -6.39
C HIS A 102 23.32 -18.76 -7.49
N PHE A 103 23.77 -17.52 -7.61
CA PHE A 103 24.91 -17.17 -8.45
C PHE A 103 26.17 -17.13 -7.58
N GLU A 104 27.14 -18.00 -7.86
CA GLU A 104 28.46 -17.92 -7.23
C GLU A 104 29.22 -16.72 -7.82
N ALA A 105 29.17 -15.57 -7.13
CA ALA A 105 29.86 -14.34 -7.50
C ALA A 105 31.41 -14.42 -7.45
N GLY A 106 31.99 -15.62 -7.46
CA GLY A 106 33.42 -15.86 -7.26
C GLY A 106 34.34 -15.58 -8.45
N LYS A 107 33.81 -15.22 -9.64
CA LYS A 107 34.62 -15.07 -10.87
C LYS A 107 34.93 -13.63 -11.31
N SER A 108 34.25 -12.60 -10.78
CA SER A 108 34.50 -11.21 -11.22
C SER A 108 34.57 -10.17 -10.11
N PHE A 109 34.05 -10.46 -8.92
CA PHE A 109 34.10 -9.54 -7.79
C PHE A 109 34.74 -10.27 -6.60
N GLY A 110 35.94 -9.84 -6.18
CA GLY A 110 36.56 -10.35 -4.96
C GLY A 110 35.66 -10.16 -3.73
N ALA A 111 35.98 -10.88 -2.64
CA ALA A 111 35.33 -10.90 -1.32
C ALA A 111 33.97 -10.17 -1.24
N VAL A 112 32.90 -10.96 -1.20
CA VAL A 112 31.48 -10.53 -1.31
C VAL A 112 31.14 -9.42 -0.31
N ILE A 113 31.19 -8.18 -0.80
CA ILE A 113 30.49 -7.04 -0.19
C ILE A 113 29.03 -7.16 -0.64
N PRO A 114 28.02 -6.91 0.23
CA PRO A 114 26.59 -6.94 -0.11
C PRO A 114 26.24 -6.32 -1.47
N ASP A 115 26.78 -5.14 -1.76
CA ASP A 115 26.65 -4.44 -3.05
C ASP A 115 27.02 -5.32 -4.26
N ASN A 116 28.07 -6.14 -4.14
CA ASN A 116 28.53 -7.01 -5.22
C ASN A 116 27.56 -8.17 -5.45
N ALA A 117 26.80 -8.59 -4.44
CA ALA A 117 25.77 -9.63 -4.59
C ALA A 117 24.59 -9.10 -5.41
N ILE A 118 24.16 -7.86 -5.17
CA ILE A 118 23.12 -7.18 -5.97
C ILE A 118 23.57 -7.05 -7.43
N LEU A 119 24.76 -6.52 -7.68
CA LEU A 119 25.29 -6.38 -9.05
C LEU A 119 25.49 -7.75 -9.74
N GLY A 120 25.93 -8.76 -9.00
CA GLY A 120 26.06 -10.13 -9.51
C GLY A 120 24.71 -10.73 -9.93
N ALA A 121 23.66 -10.50 -9.15
CA ALA A 121 22.31 -10.93 -9.51
C ALA A 121 21.80 -10.24 -10.78
N ILE A 122 22.10 -8.95 -10.96
CA ILE A 122 21.73 -8.20 -12.16
C ILE A 122 22.44 -8.76 -13.40
N LEU A 123 23.74 -9.06 -13.30
CA LEU A 123 24.49 -9.66 -14.41
C LEU A 123 23.93 -11.02 -14.80
N ALA A 124 23.64 -11.89 -13.82
CA ALA A 124 23.02 -13.18 -14.06
C ALA A 124 21.63 -13.05 -14.72
N LEU A 125 20.83 -12.06 -14.32
CA LEU A 125 19.55 -11.75 -14.95
C LEU A 125 19.73 -11.32 -16.41
N LYS A 126 20.69 -10.41 -16.70
CA LYS A 126 20.99 -9.99 -18.07
C LYS A 126 21.40 -11.15 -18.97
N GLU A 127 22.13 -12.14 -18.45
CA GLU A 127 22.50 -13.36 -19.18
C GLU A 127 21.29 -14.27 -19.45
N GLN A 128 20.34 -14.35 -18.51
CA GLN A 128 19.12 -15.16 -18.64
C GLN A 128 18.07 -14.52 -19.57
N THR A 129 18.06 -13.19 -19.68
CA THR A 129 17.09 -12.43 -20.49
C THR A 129 17.78 -11.44 -21.44
N PRO A 130 18.54 -11.90 -22.45
CA PRO A 130 19.35 -11.04 -23.32
C PRO A 130 18.51 -10.05 -24.17
N ASP A 131 17.25 -10.39 -24.44
CA ASP A 131 16.35 -9.60 -25.28
C ASP A 131 15.55 -8.53 -24.51
N VAL A 132 15.65 -8.50 -23.17
CA VAL A 132 14.88 -7.59 -22.31
C VAL A 132 15.84 -6.62 -21.61
N PRO A 133 15.67 -5.29 -21.77
CA PRO A 133 16.49 -4.33 -21.05
C PRO A 133 16.33 -4.46 -19.53
N VAL A 134 17.45 -4.62 -18.84
CA VAL A 134 17.53 -4.66 -17.37
C VAL A 134 18.13 -3.35 -16.88
N VAL A 135 17.39 -2.64 -16.04
CA VAL A 135 17.78 -1.33 -15.50
C VAL A 135 17.83 -1.41 -13.98
N PHE A 136 18.96 -1.04 -13.39
CA PHE A 136 19.13 -0.99 -11.94
C PHE A 136 18.70 0.37 -11.38
N VAL A 137 17.88 0.36 -10.33
CA VAL A 137 17.33 1.58 -9.72
C VAL A 137 17.84 1.69 -8.30
N SER A 138 18.58 2.78 -8.02
CA SER A 138 19.15 3.05 -6.70
C SER A 138 19.26 4.54 -6.41
N LYS A 139 19.19 4.88 -5.12
CA LYS A 139 19.47 6.24 -4.60
C LYS A 139 20.95 6.46 -4.31
N ASP A 140 21.74 5.39 -4.18
CA ASP A 140 23.15 5.50 -3.84
C ASP A 140 23.98 5.75 -5.12
N ILE A 141 24.62 6.92 -5.18
CA ILE A 141 25.51 7.27 -6.29
C ILE A 141 26.70 6.32 -6.42
N ASN A 142 27.24 5.80 -5.30
CA ASN A 142 28.37 4.88 -5.33
C ASN A 142 27.96 3.55 -5.95
N LEU A 143 26.76 3.06 -5.64
CA LEU A 143 26.25 1.81 -6.20
C LEU A 143 25.96 1.95 -7.69
N ARG A 144 25.41 3.10 -8.13
CA ARG A 144 25.25 3.42 -9.56
C ARG A 144 26.58 3.54 -10.31
N ILE A 145 27.61 4.12 -9.70
CA ILE A 145 28.97 4.16 -10.28
C ILE A 145 29.53 2.73 -10.44
N LYS A 146 29.38 1.86 -9.44
CA LYS A 146 29.79 0.45 -9.54
C LYS A 146 29.03 -0.29 -10.64
N ALA A 147 27.72 -0.07 -10.74
CA ALA A 147 26.88 -0.62 -11.80
C ALA A 147 27.37 -0.19 -13.19
N ALA A 148 27.65 1.10 -13.38
CA ALA A 148 28.18 1.62 -14.64
C ALA A 148 29.55 0.99 -15.01
N ILE A 149 30.45 0.84 -14.03
CA ILE A 149 31.74 0.14 -14.23
C ILE A 149 31.53 -1.32 -14.66
N ALA A 150 30.49 -1.97 -14.14
CA ALA A 150 30.12 -3.34 -14.47
C ALA A 150 29.29 -3.49 -15.77
N GLY A 151 29.02 -2.40 -16.50
CA GLY A 151 28.20 -2.42 -17.72
C GLY A 151 26.70 -2.65 -17.46
N ILE A 152 26.22 -2.26 -16.28
CA ILE A 152 24.81 -2.30 -15.89
C ILE A 152 24.23 -0.91 -16.06
N ASP A 153 23.13 -0.81 -16.82
CA ASP A 153 22.37 0.43 -16.94
C ASP A 153 21.71 0.74 -15.59
N SER A 154 21.85 1.98 -15.11
CA SER A 154 21.25 2.39 -13.85
C SER A 154 20.59 3.76 -13.91
N GLU A 155 19.51 3.93 -13.15
CA GLU A 155 18.72 5.14 -13.06
C GLU A 155 18.62 5.59 -11.59
N ASP A 156 18.53 6.91 -11.36
CA ASP A 156 18.20 7.44 -10.02
C ASP A 156 16.75 7.14 -9.68
N TYR A 157 16.47 6.90 -8.40
CA TYR A 157 15.08 6.88 -7.96
C TYR A 157 14.65 8.27 -7.49
N GLU A 158 14.08 9.03 -8.43
CA GLU A 158 13.41 10.29 -8.13
C GLU A 158 11.95 10.01 -7.71
N ASN A 159 11.63 10.24 -6.45
CA ASN A 159 10.26 10.25 -5.96
C ASN A 159 9.95 11.60 -5.31
N ASP A 160 8.83 12.20 -5.72
CA ASP A 160 8.20 13.34 -5.07
C ASP A 160 7.57 12.90 -3.72
N ARG A 161 8.45 12.60 -2.77
CA ARG A 161 8.22 11.88 -1.50
C ARG A 161 7.04 12.42 -0.67
N ALA A 162 6.72 13.71 -0.81
CA ALA A 162 5.67 14.35 -0.03
C ALA A 162 4.26 13.83 -0.36
N LEU A 163 3.99 13.39 -1.60
CA LEU A 163 2.65 12.96 -2.00
C LEU A 163 2.40 11.48 -1.70
N ASP A 164 3.43 10.65 -1.82
CA ASP A 164 3.30 9.20 -1.73
C ASP A 164 3.31 8.67 -0.29
N ASP A 165 3.97 9.37 0.64
CA ASP A 165 3.89 9.03 2.07
C ASP A 165 2.43 9.05 2.58
N PHE A 166 1.58 9.95 2.06
CA PHE A 166 0.17 9.97 2.42
C PHE A 166 -0.59 8.72 1.98
N SER A 167 -0.19 8.09 0.88
CA SER A 167 -0.84 6.85 0.38
C SER A 167 -0.60 5.64 1.30
N LEU A 168 0.48 5.69 2.10
CA LEU A 168 0.82 4.67 3.08
C LEU A 168 0.16 4.89 4.44
N LEU A 169 -0.46 6.05 4.65
CA LEU A 169 -1.14 6.33 5.90
C LEU A 169 -2.51 5.66 5.92
N TYR A 170 -2.91 5.26 7.11
CA TYR A 170 -4.26 4.78 7.33
C TYR A 170 -5.26 5.87 6.93
N THR A 171 -6.15 5.54 5.99
CA THR A 171 -7.12 6.48 5.40
C THR A 171 -8.29 6.77 6.35
N GLY A 172 -8.48 5.95 7.40
CA GLY A 172 -9.64 6.02 8.28
C GLY A 172 -10.94 5.52 7.64
N ALA A 173 -10.91 5.07 6.38
CA ALA A 173 -12.08 4.62 5.64
C ALA A 173 -11.79 3.40 4.76
N THR A 174 -12.68 2.40 4.79
CA THR A 174 -12.53 1.16 4.02
C THR A 174 -13.79 0.85 3.19
N PRO A 175 -13.66 0.55 1.89
CA PRO A 175 -14.78 0.04 1.10
C PRO A 175 -15.17 -1.36 1.56
N LEU A 176 -16.47 -1.61 1.69
CA LEU A 176 -17.03 -2.93 1.93
C LEU A 176 -17.32 -3.64 0.60
N PRO A 177 -17.24 -4.98 0.56
CA PRO A 177 -17.57 -5.75 -0.63
C PRO A 177 -19.08 -5.74 -0.91
N GLU A 178 -19.48 -5.86 -2.18
CA GLU A 178 -20.91 -5.80 -2.59
C GLU A 178 -21.79 -6.85 -1.92
N ASP A 179 -21.21 -7.99 -1.53
CA ASP A 179 -21.90 -9.08 -0.84
C ASP A 179 -21.87 -8.96 0.70
N PHE A 180 -21.37 -7.86 1.25
CA PHE A 180 -21.21 -7.63 2.70
C PHE A 180 -22.47 -7.99 3.51
N TRP A 181 -23.63 -7.44 3.14
CA TRP A 181 -24.87 -7.71 3.86
C TRP A 181 -25.31 -9.18 3.77
N LYS A 182 -24.98 -9.87 2.67
CA LYS A 182 -25.27 -11.30 2.50
C LYS A 182 -24.33 -12.13 3.39
N LYS A 183 -23.03 -11.80 3.40
CA LYS A 183 -22.01 -12.44 4.24
C LYS A 183 -22.38 -12.38 5.72
N HIS A 184 -22.91 -11.24 6.18
CA HIS A 184 -23.24 -10.99 7.59
C HIS A 184 -24.72 -11.23 7.95
N SER A 185 -25.53 -11.76 7.03
CA SER A 185 -26.99 -11.86 7.20
C SER A 185 -27.47 -12.75 8.35
N SER A 186 -26.69 -13.75 8.77
CA SER A 186 -27.05 -14.68 9.85
C SER A 186 -27.13 -14.03 11.22
N ASP A 187 -26.27 -13.04 11.46
CA ASP A 187 -26.09 -12.39 12.76
C ASP A 187 -26.48 -10.91 12.73
N LEU A 188 -27.00 -10.44 11.59
CA LEU A 188 -27.39 -9.05 11.39
C LEU A 188 -28.56 -8.67 12.29
N ARG A 189 -28.34 -7.66 13.12
CA ARG A 189 -29.41 -6.97 13.86
C ARG A 189 -29.39 -5.50 13.50
N SER A 190 -30.56 -4.90 13.34
CA SER A 190 -30.70 -3.47 13.07
C SER A 190 -31.66 -2.83 14.06
N TRP A 191 -31.31 -1.65 14.55
CA TRP A 191 -32.21 -0.84 15.37
C TRP A 191 -32.00 0.64 15.09
N SER A 192 -32.97 1.45 15.48
CA SER A 192 -32.85 2.90 15.46
C SER A 192 -33.00 3.43 16.87
N ASP A 193 -32.04 4.21 17.34
CA ASP A 193 -32.10 4.92 18.61
C ASP A 193 -31.81 6.40 18.39
N LYS A 194 -32.66 7.27 18.97
CA LYS A 194 -32.54 8.75 18.86
C LYS A 194 -32.33 9.28 17.44
N GLY A 195 -32.92 8.62 16.44
CA GLY A 195 -32.81 9.02 15.02
C GLY A 195 -31.56 8.52 14.30
N ARG A 196 -30.69 7.75 14.97
CA ARG A 196 -29.55 7.07 14.35
C ARG A 196 -29.86 5.60 14.15
N THR A 197 -29.57 5.10 12.95
CA THR A 197 -29.74 3.69 12.61
C THR A 197 -28.41 2.97 12.80
N SER A 198 -28.45 1.86 13.52
CA SER A 198 -27.30 1.03 13.81
C SER A 198 -27.53 -0.41 13.38
N TYR A 199 -26.43 -1.08 13.07
CA TYR A 199 -26.35 -2.47 12.66
C TYR A 199 -25.33 -3.18 13.55
N GLU A 200 -25.68 -4.34 14.07
CA GLU A 200 -24.75 -5.25 14.74
C GLU A 200 -24.48 -6.43 13.81
N ILE A 201 -23.20 -6.73 13.61
CA ILE A 201 -22.71 -7.88 12.86
C ILE A 201 -21.66 -8.63 13.69
N ARG A 202 -21.25 -9.80 13.21
CA ARG A 202 -20.16 -10.56 13.81
C ARG A 202 -18.98 -10.60 12.83
N ALA A 203 -17.83 -10.08 13.25
CA ALA A 203 -16.61 -10.12 12.45
C ALA A 203 -16.22 -11.57 12.12
N THR A 204 -15.73 -11.79 10.90
CA THR A 204 -15.12 -13.06 10.49
C THR A 204 -13.60 -13.02 10.72
N ASP A 205 -12.94 -14.19 10.74
CA ASP A 205 -11.51 -14.31 11.08
C ASP A 205 -10.58 -13.54 10.11
N ASP A 206 -11.05 -13.24 8.90
CA ASP A 206 -10.37 -12.48 7.85
C ASP A 206 -10.61 -10.96 7.91
N GLU A 207 -11.40 -10.47 8.87
CA GLU A 207 -11.78 -9.06 8.95
C GLU A 207 -11.15 -8.37 10.17
N GLU A 208 -10.51 -7.21 9.92
CA GLU A 208 -9.98 -6.35 10.97
C GLU A 208 -10.80 -5.06 11.06
N TRP A 209 -11.26 -4.73 12.26
CA TRP A 209 -12.15 -3.60 12.53
C TRP A 209 -11.57 -2.70 13.60
N PHE A 210 -11.63 -1.39 13.37
CA PHE A 210 -11.11 -0.39 14.31
C PHE A 210 -12.23 0.54 14.79
N PRO A 211 -12.28 0.88 16.09
CA PRO A 211 -13.17 1.93 16.58
C PRO A 211 -12.95 3.24 15.81
N ASN A 212 -14.04 3.96 15.51
CA ASN A 212 -14.04 5.21 14.73
C ASN A 212 -13.56 5.08 13.28
N GLN A 213 -13.36 3.86 12.76
CA GLN A 213 -13.20 3.63 11.33
C GLN A 213 -14.50 3.91 10.59
N TYR A 214 -14.40 4.53 9.43
CA TYR A 214 -15.51 4.66 8.51
C TYR A 214 -15.50 3.52 7.50
N VAL A 215 -16.67 3.06 7.08
CA VAL A 215 -16.80 2.06 6.03
C VAL A 215 -17.94 2.46 5.09
N TYR A 216 -17.85 2.03 3.83
CA TYR A 216 -18.88 2.36 2.85
C TYR A 216 -19.09 1.24 1.85
N LEU A 217 -20.33 1.08 1.38
CA LEU A 217 -20.62 0.27 0.20
C LEU A 217 -20.62 1.17 -1.04
N PRO A 218 -19.81 0.88 -2.06
CA PRO A 218 -19.90 1.56 -3.35
C PRO A 218 -21.06 0.98 -4.19
N GLY A 219 -21.60 1.77 -5.12
CA GLY A 219 -22.59 1.29 -6.10
C GLY A 219 -23.99 1.87 -5.90
N GLU A 220 -25.00 1.15 -6.37
CA GLU A 220 -26.41 1.59 -6.32
C GLU A 220 -26.99 1.59 -4.90
N ASP A 221 -26.51 0.70 -4.04
CA ASP A 221 -26.87 0.62 -2.61
C ASP A 221 -25.84 1.36 -1.73
N GLU A 222 -25.46 2.57 -2.15
CA GLU A 222 -24.46 3.37 -1.43
C GLU A 222 -24.89 3.62 0.01
N VAL A 223 -24.07 3.17 0.96
CA VAL A 223 -24.25 3.44 2.38
C VAL A 223 -22.91 3.78 3.02
N GLU A 224 -22.95 4.72 3.95
CA GLU A 224 -21.81 5.22 4.69
C GLU A 224 -22.02 4.98 6.18
N LEU A 225 -21.09 4.29 6.83
CA LEU A 225 -21.20 3.84 8.20
C LEU A 225 -19.93 4.19 8.99
N LYS A 226 -20.07 4.30 10.31
CA LYS A 226 -19.01 4.41 11.29
C LYS A 226 -18.99 3.16 12.16
N VAL A 227 -17.81 2.61 12.44
CA VAL A 227 -17.60 1.60 13.48
C VAL A 227 -17.73 2.27 14.84
N ALA A 228 -18.91 2.15 15.44
CA ALA A 228 -19.23 2.74 16.73
C ALA A 228 -18.65 1.92 17.88
N LYS A 229 -18.61 0.59 17.74
CA LYS A 229 -18.08 -0.31 18.78
C LYS A 229 -17.49 -1.58 18.20
N VAL A 230 -16.40 -2.05 18.80
CA VAL A 230 -15.76 -3.35 18.57
C VAL A 230 -15.71 -4.07 19.91
N GLU A 231 -16.44 -5.17 20.05
CA GLU A 231 -16.48 -5.98 21.28
C GLU A 231 -15.42 -7.09 21.24
N ALA A 232 -14.93 -7.49 22.41
CA ALA A 232 -13.90 -8.54 22.52
C ALA A 232 -14.36 -9.93 22.05
N ASP A 233 -15.68 -10.15 21.90
CA ASP A 233 -16.27 -11.39 21.42
C ASP A 233 -16.51 -11.42 19.89
N GLY A 234 -16.05 -10.38 19.19
CA GLY A 234 -16.13 -10.24 17.73
C GLY A 234 -17.40 -9.54 17.24
N ARG A 235 -18.27 -9.02 18.13
CA ARG A 235 -19.42 -8.20 17.70
C ARG A 235 -19.00 -6.79 17.34
N ILE A 236 -19.46 -6.33 16.17
CA ILE A 236 -19.18 -4.99 15.64
C ILE A 236 -20.51 -4.23 15.55
N THR A 237 -20.54 -3.02 16.09
CA THR A 237 -21.66 -2.09 15.89
C THR A 237 -21.29 -1.03 14.87
N LEU A 238 -22.02 -0.99 13.76
CA LEU A 238 -21.95 0.00 12.71
C LEU A 238 -23.09 1.00 12.86
N ALA A 239 -22.81 2.28 12.79
CA ALA A 239 -23.81 3.35 12.84
C ALA A 239 -23.83 4.10 11.52
N LEU A 240 -25.02 4.43 11.02
CA LEU A 240 -25.18 5.32 9.86
C LEU A 240 -24.58 6.69 10.16
N VAL A 241 -23.76 7.19 9.24
CA VAL A 241 -23.19 8.54 9.38
C VAL A 241 -24.23 9.61 9.03
N ASP A 242 -24.07 10.79 9.62
CA ASP A 242 -24.87 11.95 9.27
C ASP A 242 -24.42 12.49 7.89
N ASP A 243 -25.36 12.98 7.08
CA ASP A 243 -25.05 13.51 5.75
C ASP A 243 -24.87 15.03 5.77
N PHE A 244 -23.61 15.46 5.90
CA PHE A 244 -23.21 16.86 5.89
C PHE A 244 -23.08 17.47 4.50
N ARG A 245 -23.46 16.76 3.42
CA ARG A 245 -23.46 17.30 2.06
C ARG A 245 -24.67 18.20 1.80
N HIS A 246 -25.75 18.00 2.55
CA HIS A 246 -26.97 18.78 2.44
C HIS A 246 -26.92 20.05 3.30
N GLY A 247 -27.42 21.16 2.77
CA GLY A 247 -27.39 22.46 3.45
C GLY A 247 -28.11 22.49 4.80
N ALA A 248 -29.10 21.61 5.02
CA ALA A 248 -29.80 21.49 6.30
C ALA A 248 -28.88 21.00 7.45
N HIS A 249 -27.81 20.29 7.11
CA HIS A 249 -26.80 19.79 8.05
C HIS A 249 -25.52 20.61 8.01
N SER A 250 -25.51 21.80 7.41
CA SER A 250 -24.30 22.61 7.31
C SER A 250 -23.73 22.97 8.68
N VAL A 251 -22.42 22.82 8.84
CA VAL A 251 -21.69 23.26 10.04
C VAL A 251 -21.10 24.63 9.75
N TRP A 252 -21.61 25.66 10.41
CA TRP A 252 -21.18 27.05 10.19
C TRP A 252 -21.21 27.50 8.71
N GLY A 253 -22.18 26.99 7.94
CA GLY A 253 -22.32 27.28 6.51
C GLY A 253 -21.40 26.46 5.60
N ILE A 254 -20.65 25.50 6.14
CA ILE A 254 -19.80 24.57 5.40
C ILE A 254 -20.53 23.23 5.23
N THR A 255 -20.52 22.70 4.01
CA THR A 255 -21.01 21.36 3.68
C THR A 255 -19.90 20.50 3.11
N ALA A 256 -20.00 19.18 3.32
CA ALA A 256 -19.10 18.22 2.68
C ALA A 256 -19.30 18.22 1.16
N ARG A 257 -18.20 18.14 0.40
CA ARG A 257 -18.24 18.05 -1.08
C ARG A 257 -18.09 16.64 -1.61
N ASN A 258 -17.55 15.74 -0.79
CA ASN A 258 -17.29 14.34 -1.11
C ASN A 258 -17.40 13.50 0.17
N ARG A 259 -17.17 12.20 0.03
CA ARG A 259 -17.26 11.24 1.14
C ARG A 259 -16.22 11.48 2.22
N GLU A 260 -14.99 11.77 1.82
CA GLU A 260 -13.89 12.00 2.75
C GLU A 260 -14.17 13.22 3.65
N GLN A 261 -14.72 14.30 3.08
CA GLN A 261 -15.15 15.47 3.86
C GLN A 261 -16.39 15.16 4.72
N ASN A 262 -17.30 14.29 4.25
CA ASN A 262 -18.45 13.87 5.06
C ASN A 262 -17.98 13.11 6.31
N PHE A 263 -17.04 12.17 6.14
CA PHE A 263 -16.41 11.45 7.25
C PHE A 263 -15.63 12.38 8.19
N ALA A 264 -14.88 13.34 7.65
CA ALA A 264 -14.18 14.33 8.46
C ALA A 264 -15.14 15.14 9.33
N LEU A 265 -16.26 15.62 8.77
CA LEU A 265 -17.29 16.35 9.54
C LEU A 265 -17.96 15.46 10.58
N ASN A 266 -18.30 14.21 10.25
CA ASN A 266 -18.81 13.27 11.24
C ASN A 266 -17.83 13.06 12.41
N ALA A 267 -16.53 12.98 12.13
CA ALA A 267 -15.52 12.81 13.17
C ALA A 267 -15.38 14.07 14.05
N LEU A 268 -15.37 15.27 13.43
CA LEU A 268 -15.23 16.55 14.12
C LEU A 268 -16.46 16.91 14.95
N MET A 269 -17.65 16.49 14.51
CA MET A 269 -18.91 16.79 15.19
C MET A 269 -19.32 15.73 16.22
N ASP A 270 -18.54 14.65 16.37
CA ASP A 270 -18.82 13.60 17.35
C ASP A 270 -18.21 13.97 18.72
N PRO A 271 -19.03 14.26 19.75
CA PRO A 271 -18.54 14.64 21.07
C PRO A 271 -17.81 13.50 21.81
N GLU A 272 -17.92 12.25 21.36
CA GLU A 272 -17.22 11.11 21.94
C GLU A 272 -15.79 10.96 21.40
N ILE A 273 -15.37 11.77 20.42
CA ILE A 273 -14.01 11.77 19.88
C ILE A 273 -13.23 12.98 20.43
N ASP A 274 -12.31 12.71 21.35
CA ASP A 274 -11.48 13.75 21.96
C ASP A 274 -10.42 14.34 21.01
N PHE A 275 -10.00 13.56 20.00
CA PHE A 275 -8.89 13.92 19.13
C PHE A 275 -9.10 13.39 17.71
N VAL A 276 -9.06 14.32 16.75
CA VAL A 276 -9.17 14.01 15.31
C VAL A 276 -7.88 14.44 14.62
N THR A 277 -7.29 13.54 13.83
CA THR A 277 -6.18 13.87 12.94
C THR A 277 -6.67 13.90 11.50
N LEU A 278 -6.57 15.05 10.85
CA LEU A 278 -6.90 15.21 9.44
C LEU A 278 -5.63 15.47 8.62
N LEU A 279 -5.35 14.57 7.69
CA LEU A 279 -4.24 14.67 6.76
C LEU A 279 -4.77 14.76 5.34
N GLY A 280 -4.06 15.49 4.49
CA GLY A 280 -4.42 15.65 3.08
C GLY A 280 -3.56 16.71 2.40
N THR A 281 -3.57 16.73 1.08
CA THR A 281 -2.77 17.68 0.29
C THR A 281 -3.22 19.12 0.50
N ALA A 282 -2.44 20.09 0.01
CA ALA A 282 -2.90 21.48 -0.03
C ALA A 282 -4.21 21.60 -0.82
N GLY A 283 -5.13 22.46 -0.36
CA GLY A 283 -6.41 22.71 -1.03
C GLY A 283 -7.56 21.74 -0.69
N THR A 284 -7.36 20.73 0.17
CA THR A 284 -8.42 19.76 0.53
C THR A 284 -9.44 20.27 1.56
N GLY A 285 -9.25 21.48 2.10
CA GLY A 285 -10.16 22.08 3.09
C GLY A 285 -9.87 21.72 4.55
N LYS A 286 -8.84 20.91 4.84
CA LYS A 286 -8.50 20.42 6.19
C LYS A 286 -8.25 21.49 7.28
N THR A 287 -7.91 22.72 6.92
CA THR A 287 -7.70 23.84 7.87
C THR A 287 -8.96 24.68 8.05
N LEU A 288 -9.90 24.57 7.11
CA LEU A 288 -11.20 25.24 7.18
C LEU A 288 -12.18 24.47 8.05
N LEU A 289 -12.14 23.13 7.94
CA LEU A 289 -12.83 22.18 8.81
C LEU A 289 -12.20 22.18 10.21
#